data_AF-A0A4Q5R6W9-F1
#
_entry.id   AF-A0A4Q5R6W9-F1
#
_cell.length_a   1.000
_cell.length_b   1.000
_cell.length_c   1.000
_cell.angle_alpha   90.00
_cell.angle_beta   90.00
_cell.angle_gamma   90.00
#
_symmetry.space_group_name_H-M   'P 1'
#
loop_
_entity.id
_entity.type
_entity.pdbx_description
1 polymer ?
#
loop_
_entity_poly.entity_id
_entity_poly.type
_entity_poly.pdbx_seq_one_letter_code
_entity_poly.pdbx_strand_id
1 'polypeptide(L)'
;MRCPWAPSIFAGAGMPEMGAASAGLGLVGGTILWGYGAWWLLLAVLTTARYMREGIPFNIGWWGFTFPLGVYAVATLTLARQTHLGFILVAGTVLVVLLAMLWSIIAYRTLRGAWRRTLFVAPCLLSGAIPADFEAQAEWALPFGGPTKALTKVG
;
A
#
# COMPACT_ATOMS: atom_id res chain seq x y z
N MET A 1 23.94 4.65 1.61
CA MET A 1 23.75 5.37 0.34
C MET A 1 23.89 6.85 0.63
N ARG A 2 25.09 7.41 0.49
CA ARG A 2 25.25 8.85 0.33
C ARG A 2 24.71 9.16 -1.05
N CYS A 3 23.67 9.98 -1.19
CA CYS A 3 23.30 10.51 -2.51
C CYS A 3 24.43 11.46 -2.92
N PRO A 4 25.29 11.10 -3.89
CA PRO A 4 26.43 11.95 -4.26
C PRO A 4 25.97 13.30 -4.81
N TRP A 5 24.73 13.35 -5.27
CA TRP A 5 24.15 14.45 -6.05
C TRP A 5 23.55 15.59 -5.21
N ALA A 6 23.19 15.35 -3.96
CA ALA A 6 22.51 16.37 -3.15
C ALA A 6 23.40 17.60 -2.88
N PRO A 7 24.69 17.44 -2.48
CA PRO A 7 25.59 18.58 -2.33
C PRO A 7 25.94 19.21 -3.69
N SER A 8 26.05 18.41 -4.75
CA SER A 8 26.47 18.92 -6.07
C SER A 8 25.37 19.71 -6.78
N ILE A 9 24.09 19.47 -6.50
CA ILE A 9 22.98 20.29 -7.02
C ILE A 9 23.04 21.69 -6.42
N PHE A 10 23.21 21.80 -5.10
CA PHE A 10 23.31 23.11 -4.43
C PHE A 10 24.65 23.81 -4.71
N ALA A 11 25.74 23.05 -4.84
CA ALA A 11 27.03 23.60 -5.28
C ALA A 11 26.98 24.10 -6.73
N GLY A 12 26.30 23.38 -7.63
CA GLY A 12 26.06 23.80 -9.02
C GLY A 12 25.13 25.02 -9.13
N ALA A 13 24.25 25.23 -8.15
CA ALA A 13 23.39 26.40 -8.01
C ALA A 13 24.05 27.59 -7.26
N GLY A 14 25.33 27.47 -6.87
CA GLY A 14 26.07 28.54 -6.18
C GLY A 14 25.72 28.76 -4.70
N MET A 15 25.01 27.82 -4.06
CA MET A 15 24.55 27.93 -2.67
C MET A 15 25.02 26.74 -1.80
N PRO A 16 26.34 26.55 -1.61
CA PRO A 16 26.88 25.38 -0.90
C PRO A 16 26.39 25.28 0.56
N GLU A 17 26.13 26.41 1.22
CA GLU A 17 25.60 26.50 2.59
C GLU A 17 24.21 25.85 2.75
N MET A 18 23.36 25.91 1.71
CA MET A 18 22.01 25.33 1.76
C MET A 18 22.00 23.79 1.79
N GLY A 19 23.08 23.15 1.33
CA GLY A 19 23.23 21.70 1.42
C GLY A 19 23.27 21.21 2.88
N ALA A 20 23.97 21.92 3.76
CA ALA A 20 24.05 21.58 5.18
C ALA A 20 22.72 21.85 5.90
N ALA A 21 22.09 23.00 5.62
CA ALA A 21 20.80 23.37 6.21
C ALA A 21 19.69 22.38 5.82
N SER A 22 19.59 22.00 4.55
CA SER A 22 18.61 21.02 4.06
C SER A 22 18.81 19.62 4.64
N ALA A 23 20.06 19.18 4.83
CA ALA A 23 20.36 17.93 5.50
C ALA A 23 19.90 17.93 6.97
N GLY A 24 20.16 19.01 7.71
CA GLY A 24 19.70 19.19 9.09
C GLY A 24 18.17 19.21 9.20
N LEU A 25 17.49 19.98 8.35
CA LEU A 25 16.03 20.02 8.28
C LEU A 25 15.43 18.66 7.92
N GLY A 26 16.04 17.94 6.98
CA GLY A 26 15.62 16.59 6.60
C GLY A 26 15.73 15.60 7.76
N LEU A 27 16.76 15.70 8.59
CA LEU A 27 16.92 14.85 9.77
C LEU A 27 15.88 15.16 10.84
N VAL A 28 15.66 16.45 11.15
CA VAL A 28 14.67 16.87 12.16
C VAL A 28 13.26 16.51 11.69
N GLY A 29 12.89 16.89 10.46
CA GLY A 29 11.60 16.57 9.86
C GLY A 29 11.36 15.06 9.73
N GLY A 30 12.38 14.31 9.31
CA GLY A 30 12.34 12.85 9.26
C GLY A 30 12.12 12.20 10.63
N THR A 31 12.74 12.73 11.67
CA THR A 31 12.58 12.23 13.05
C THR A 31 11.17 12.51 13.59
N ILE A 32 10.64 13.72 13.35
CA ILE A 32 9.26 14.07 13.74
C ILE A 32 8.25 13.17 13.02
N LEU A 33 8.39 13.03 11.70
CA LEU A 33 7.50 12.20 10.90
C LEU A 33 7.61 10.71 11.28
N TRP A 34 8.80 10.25 11.65
CA TRP A 34 9.02 8.90 12.17
C TRP A 34 8.24 8.66 13.48
N GLY A 35 8.30 9.60 14.43
CA GLY A 35 7.55 9.51 15.69
C GLY A 35 6.03 9.56 15.48
N TYR A 36 5.56 10.44 14.60
CA TYR A 36 4.15 10.49 14.22
C TYR A 36 3.69 9.19 13.53
N GLY A 37 4.54 8.63 12.67
CA GLY A 37 4.30 7.33 12.06
C GLY A 37 4.23 6.19 13.08
N ALA A 38 5.03 6.23 14.16
CA ALA A 38 4.97 5.24 15.24
C ALA A 38 3.60 5.25 15.92
N TRP A 39 3.08 6.44 16.22
CA TRP A 39 1.77 6.63 16.81
C TRP A 39 0.65 6.07 15.92
N TRP A 40 0.67 6.39 14.61
CA TRP A 40 -0.30 5.86 13.67
C TRP A 40 -0.19 4.35 13.48
N LEU A 41 1.03 3.81 13.42
CA LEU A 41 1.25 2.38 13.31
C LEU A 41 0.68 1.65 14.53
N LEU A 42 0.88 2.20 15.74
CA LEU A 42 0.31 1.66 16.96
C LEU A 42 -1.22 1.65 16.90
N LEU A 43 -1.86 2.76 16.51
CA LEU A 43 -3.31 2.84 16.35
C LEU A 43 -3.83 1.84 15.30
N ALA A 44 -3.13 1.71 14.17
CA ALA A 44 -3.47 0.74 13.14
C ALA A 44 -3.41 -0.69 13.69
N VAL A 45 -2.31 -1.06 14.36
CA VAL A 45 -2.14 -2.40 14.96
C VAL A 45 -3.22 -2.69 16.01
N LEU A 46 -3.51 -1.74 16.91
CA LEU A 46 -4.54 -1.91 17.94
C LEU A 46 -5.94 -2.09 17.32
N THR A 47 -6.26 -1.27 16.32
CA THR A 47 -7.53 -1.32 15.61
C THR A 47 -7.68 -2.62 14.83
N THR A 48 -6.65 -3.03 14.09
CA THR A 48 -6.61 -4.32 13.38
C THR A 48 -6.74 -5.48 14.35
N ALA A 49 -6.02 -5.48 15.47
CA ALA A 49 -6.10 -6.54 16.48
C ALA A 49 -7.50 -6.64 17.10
N ARG A 50 -8.17 -5.52 17.33
CA ARG A 50 -9.57 -5.50 17.77
C ARG A 50 -10.50 -6.12 16.73
N TYR A 51 -10.42 -5.68 15.48
CA TYR A 51 -11.25 -6.23 14.40
C TYR A 51 -10.97 -7.71 14.11
N MET A 52 -9.73 -8.17 14.32
CA MET A 52 -9.39 -9.59 14.26
C MET A 52 -10.11 -10.41 15.32
N ARG A 53 -10.23 -9.87 16.55
CA ARG A 53 -10.95 -10.53 17.65
C ARG A 53 -12.46 -10.55 17.41
N GLU A 54 -12.99 -9.57 16.67
CA GLU A 54 -14.40 -9.51 16.26
C GLU A 54 -14.74 -10.50 15.12
N GLY A 55 -13.76 -11.27 14.61
CA GLY A 55 -14.02 -12.42 13.75
C GLY A 55 -14.18 -12.11 12.26
N ILE A 56 -13.61 -11.00 11.76
CA ILE A 56 -13.73 -10.64 10.35
C ILE A 56 -13.12 -11.73 9.44
N PRO A 57 -13.87 -12.25 8.44
CA PRO A 57 -13.36 -13.24 7.51
C PRO A 57 -12.16 -12.72 6.70
N PHE A 58 -11.24 -13.63 6.36
CA PHE A 58 -10.05 -13.29 5.56
C PHE A 58 -10.45 -12.81 4.17
N ASN A 59 -9.91 -11.66 3.76
CA ASN A 59 -10.12 -11.06 2.45
C ASN A 59 -8.77 -10.74 1.79
N ILE A 60 -8.78 -10.33 0.51
CA ILE A 60 -7.54 -9.96 -0.19
C ILE A 60 -6.93 -8.64 0.30
N GLY A 61 -7.76 -7.76 0.89
CA GLY A 61 -7.36 -6.46 1.44
C GLY A 61 -6.32 -6.53 2.56
N TRP A 62 -6.14 -7.70 3.19
CA TRP A 62 -5.06 -7.93 4.16
C TRP A 62 -3.66 -7.63 3.58
N TRP A 63 -3.46 -7.81 2.27
CA TRP A 63 -2.22 -7.41 1.60
C TRP A 63 -1.87 -5.93 1.78
N GLY A 64 -2.88 -5.07 1.97
CA GLY A 64 -2.71 -3.63 2.18
C GLY A 64 -1.88 -3.27 3.42
N PHE A 65 -1.74 -4.16 4.40
CA PHE A 65 -0.92 -3.91 5.60
C PHE A 65 0.60 -3.97 5.34
N THR A 66 1.01 -4.70 4.30
CA THR A 66 2.44 -4.92 4.01
C THR A 66 3.14 -3.65 3.52
N PHE A 67 2.44 -2.79 2.78
CA PHE A 67 3.01 -1.57 2.21
C PHE A 67 3.35 -0.51 3.28
N PRO A 68 2.41 -0.07 4.14
CA PRO A 68 2.73 0.90 5.20
C PRO A 68 3.82 0.40 6.15
N LEU A 69 3.75 -0.89 6.51
CA LEU A 69 4.76 -1.51 7.38
C LEU A 69 6.14 -1.55 6.71
N GLY A 70 6.21 -1.86 5.42
CA GLY A 70 7.45 -1.88 4.65
C GLY A 70 8.07 -0.50 4.49
N VAL A 71 7.28 0.51 4.12
CA VAL A 71 7.76 1.90 4.02
C VAL A 71 8.26 2.39 5.37
N TYR A 72 7.54 2.09 6.45
CA TYR A 72 7.95 2.49 7.80
C TYR A 72 9.23 1.78 8.27
N ALA A 73 9.41 0.49 7.94
CA ALA A 73 10.64 -0.25 8.20
C ALA A 73 11.85 0.35 7.48
N VAL A 74 11.71 0.68 6.19
CA VAL A 74 12.78 1.31 5.38
C VAL A 74 13.10 2.70 5.92
N ALA A 75 12.09 3.50 6.27
CA ALA A 75 12.29 4.82 6.87
C ALA A 75 13.07 4.71 8.19
N THR A 76 12.70 3.76 9.05
CA THR A 76 13.38 3.51 10.33
C THR A 76 14.84 3.08 10.14
N LEU A 77 15.10 2.15 9.23
CA LEU A 77 16.47 1.72 8.91
C LEU A 77 17.30 2.84 8.27
N THR A 78 16.68 3.73 7.51
CA THR A 78 17.34 4.91 6.94
C THR A 78 17.70 5.89 8.04
N LEU A 79 16.77 6.16 8.96
CA LEU A 79 17.02 7.02 10.12
C LEU A 79 18.11 6.46 11.03
N ALA A 80 18.15 5.14 11.24
CA ALA A 80 19.21 4.47 12.01
C ALA A 80 20.60 4.71 11.40
N ARG A 81 20.71 4.70 10.06
CA ARG A 81 21.98 4.97 9.36
C ARG A 81 22.41 6.43 9.46
N GLN A 82 21.48 7.37 9.58
CA GLN A 82 21.79 8.80 9.70
C GLN A 82 22.16 9.19 11.13
N THR A 83 21.45 8.64 12.12
CA THR A 83 21.63 8.97 13.54
C THR A 83 22.69 8.10 14.22
N HIS A 84 23.05 6.96 13.63
CA HIS A 84 23.94 5.94 14.20
C HIS A 84 23.47 5.38 15.56
N LEU A 85 22.19 5.55 15.90
CA LEU A 85 21.60 5.04 17.14
C LEU A 85 21.23 3.56 17.00
N GLY A 86 21.84 2.71 17.82
CA GLY A 86 21.58 1.26 17.83
C GLY A 86 20.12 0.89 18.10
N PHE A 87 19.42 1.66 18.95
CA PHE A 87 18.00 1.46 19.23
C PHE A 87 17.12 1.54 17.97
N ILE A 88 17.35 2.55 17.11
CA ILE A 88 16.57 2.74 15.89
C ILE A 88 16.88 1.61 14.89
N LEU A 89 18.13 1.13 14.85
CA LEU A 89 18.49 -0.03 14.03
C LEU A 89 17.71 -1.28 14.45
N VAL A 90 17.69 -1.58 15.75
CA VAL A 90 16.94 -2.72 16.30
C VAL A 90 15.45 -2.59 15.99
N ALA A 91 14.86 -1.40 16.19
CA ALA A 91 13.47 -1.14 15.85
C ALA A 91 13.18 -1.40 14.35
N GLY A 92 14.05 -0.92 13.46
CA GLY A 92 13.96 -1.19 12.03
C GLY A 92 14.03 -2.68 11.69
N THR A 93 14.96 -3.42 12.31
CA THR A 93 15.08 -4.87 12.12
C THR A 93 13.84 -5.61 12.60
N VAL A 94 13.28 -5.24 13.77
CA VAL A 94 12.04 -5.82 14.29
C VAL A 94 10.89 -5.59 13.30
N LEU A 95 10.74 -4.37 12.75
CA LEU A 95 9.71 -4.08 11.75
C LEU A 95 9.84 -4.95 10.49
N VAL A 96 11.07 -5.22 10.02
CA VAL A 96 11.32 -6.12 8.88
C VAL A 96 10.92 -7.56 9.22
N VAL A 97 11.24 -8.05 10.42
CA VAL A 97 10.83 -9.39 10.86
C VAL A 97 9.31 -9.50 10.96
N LEU A 98 8.64 -8.50 11.53
CA LEU A 98 7.19 -8.41 11.59
C LEU A 98 6.56 -8.42 10.18
N LEU A 99 7.14 -7.67 9.25
CA LEU A 99 6.72 -7.65 7.85
C LEU A 99 6.85 -9.03 7.19
N ALA A 100 7.98 -9.70 7.38
CA ALA A 100 8.20 -11.04 6.82
C ALA A 100 7.21 -12.07 7.37
N MET A 101 6.92 -12.02 8.68
CA MET A 101 5.91 -12.87 9.31
C MET A 101 4.52 -12.58 8.76
N LEU A 102 4.12 -11.31 8.74
CA LEU A 102 2.80 -10.88 8.22
C LEU A 102 2.63 -11.31 6.76
N TRP A 103 3.63 -11.04 5.93
CA TRP A 103 3.65 -11.44 4.52
C TRP A 103 3.48 -12.95 4.36
N SER A 104 4.20 -13.75 5.14
CA SER A 104 4.13 -15.22 5.09
C SER A 104 2.75 -15.75 5.48
N ILE A 105 2.14 -15.17 6.52
CA ILE A 105 0.79 -15.54 6.98
C ILE A 105 -0.25 -15.22 5.90
N ILE A 106 -0.20 -14.00 5.35
CA ILE A 106 -1.16 -13.58 4.32
C ILE A 106 -0.97 -14.42 3.06
N ALA A 107 0.26 -14.59 2.59
CA ALA A 107 0.59 -15.39 1.42
C ALA A 107 0.06 -16.82 1.57
N TYR A 108 0.30 -17.48 2.71
CA TYR A 108 -0.21 -18.82 2.99
C TYR A 108 -1.75 -18.88 2.96
N ARG A 109 -2.44 -17.93 3.61
CA ARG A 109 -3.91 -17.88 3.62
C ARG A 109 -4.49 -17.58 2.24
N THR A 110 -3.85 -16.70 1.47
CA THR A 110 -4.21 -16.42 0.07
C THR A 110 -4.04 -17.67 -0.78
N LEU A 111 -2.92 -18.39 -0.67
CA LEU A 111 -2.67 -19.60 -1.45
C LEU A 111 -3.70 -20.70 -1.13
N ARG A 112 -4.01 -20.90 0.15
CA ARG A 112 -5.05 -21.84 0.61
C ARG A 112 -6.45 -21.45 0.12
N GLY A 113 -6.78 -20.16 0.12
CA GLY A 113 -8.07 -19.65 -0.35
C GLY A 113 -8.21 -19.69 -1.88
N ALA A 114 -7.12 -19.44 -2.61
CA ALA A 114 -7.05 -19.60 -4.06
C ALA A 114 -7.23 -21.07 -4.47
N TRP A 115 -6.57 -22.00 -3.77
CA TRP A 115 -6.76 -23.45 -4.01
C TRP A 115 -8.18 -23.93 -3.77
N ARG A 116 -8.92 -23.31 -2.84
CA ARG A 116 -10.33 -23.65 -2.56
C ARG A 116 -11.34 -22.96 -3.50
N ARG A 117 -10.89 -22.14 -4.47
CA ARG A 117 -11.71 -21.36 -5.43
C ARG A 117 -12.72 -20.39 -4.79
N THR A 118 -12.67 -20.15 -3.48
CA THR A 118 -13.63 -19.28 -2.78
C THR A 118 -13.22 -17.80 -2.78
N LEU A 119 -12.01 -17.48 -3.25
CA LEU A 119 -11.46 -16.11 -3.18
C LEU A 119 -11.86 -15.22 -4.39
N PHE A 120 -12.33 -15.84 -5.48
CA PHE A 120 -12.76 -15.17 -6.71
C PHE A 120 -14.22 -15.51 -7.06
N VAL A 121 -15.08 -15.73 -6.05
CA VAL A 121 -16.52 -15.75 -6.29
C VAL A 121 -16.94 -14.30 -6.39
N ALA A 122 -17.02 -13.77 -7.61
CA ALA A 122 -17.70 -12.53 -7.92
C ALA A 122 -19.17 -12.87 -8.21
N PRO A 123 -20.11 -12.69 -7.25
CA PRO A 123 -21.51 -13.04 -7.46
C PRO A 123 -22.11 -12.27 -8.64
N CYS A 124 -21.62 -11.06 -8.90
CA CYS A 124 -21.99 -10.20 -10.03
C CYS A 124 -21.64 -10.79 -11.41
N LEU A 125 -20.60 -11.63 -11.53
CA LEU A 125 -20.30 -12.34 -12.79
C LEU A 125 -21.13 -13.61 -12.96
N LEU A 126 -21.57 -14.21 -11.85
CA LEU A 126 -22.46 -15.38 -11.85
C LEU A 126 -23.92 -15.01 -12.12
N SER A 127 -24.34 -13.79 -11.77
CA SER A 127 -25.71 -13.31 -12.02
C SER A 127 -26.00 -12.97 -13.48
N GLY A 128 -25.00 -12.93 -14.38
CA GLY A 128 -25.19 -12.63 -15.81
C GLY A 128 -25.87 -11.28 -16.12
N ALA A 129 -26.18 -10.48 -15.09
CA ALA A 129 -26.84 -9.21 -15.21
C ALA A 129 -25.79 -8.16 -15.53
N ILE A 130 -25.50 -7.98 -16.81
CA ILE A 130 -25.13 -6.66 -17.31
C ILE A 130 -26.30 -5.76 -16.88
N PRO A 131 -26.11 -4.81 -15.96
CA PRO A 131 -27.20 -3.94 -15.56
C PRO A 131 -27.61 -3.14 -16.81
N ALA A 132 -28.92 -2.96 -17.01
CA ALA A 132 -29.48 -2.43 -18.26
C ALA A 132 -28.98 -1.01 -18.63
N ASP A 133 -28.28 -0.34 -17.71
CA ASP A 133 -27.58 0.92 -17.94
C ASP A 133 -26.27 0.75 -18.72
N PHE A 134 -25.66 -0.44 -18.76
CA PHE A 134 -24.54 -0.73 -19.67
C PHE A 134 -25.00 -0.84 -21.13
N GLU A 135 -26.21 -1.36 -21.38
CA GLU A 135 -26.85 -1.31 -22.71
C GLU A 135 -27.16 0.14 -23.10
N ALA A 136 -27.65 0.97 -22.17
CA ALA A 136 -27.85 2.40 -22.40
C ALA A 136 -26.51 3.15 -22.62
N GLN A 137 -25.43 2.72 -21.98
CA GLN A 137 -24.09 3.24 -22.25
C GLN A 137 -23.47 2.64 -23.51
N ALA A 138 -23.95 1.55 -24.10
CA ALA A 138 -23.41 1.03 -25.37
C ALA A 138 -23.91 1.82 -26.60
N GLU A 139 -24.80 2.80 -26.41
CA GLU A 139 -25.30 3.69 -27.47
C GLU A 139 -24.18 4.53 -28.13
N TRP A 140 -23.08 4.83 -27.42
CA TRP A 140 -21.93 5.52 -28.02
C TRP A 140 -21.07 4.63 -28.95
N ALA A 141 -21.23 3.30 -28.89
CA ALA A 141 -20.51 2.37 -29.75
C ALA A 141 -21.15 2.26 -31.15
N LEU A 142 -22.36 2.78 -31.34
CA LEU A 142 -23.02 2.89 -32.64
C LEU A 142 -22.96 4.35 -33.11
N PRO A 143 -22.31 4.66 -34.26
CA PRO A 143 -22.22 6.04 -34.74
C PRO A 143 -23.57 6.64 -35.18
N PHE A 144 -24.67 5.87 -35.17
CA PHE A 144 -25.99 6.32 -35.59
C PHE A 144 -27.07 5.72 -34.68
N GLY A 145 -27.57 6.53 -33.73
CA GLY A 145 -28.64 6.13 -32.80
C GLY A 145 -29.90 5.66 -33.53
N GLY A 146 -30.28 4.40 -33.31
CA GLY A 146 -31.48 3.79 -33.85
C GLY A 146 -32.02 2.70 -32.92
N PRO A 147 -33.35 2.50 -32.83
CA PRO A 147 -33.98 1.73 -31.76
C PRO A 147 -33.65 0.23 -31.83
N THR A 148 -33.26 -0.30 -30.68
CA THR A 148 -32.92 -1.71 -30.39
C THR A 148 -34.14 -2.62 -30.51
N LYS A 149 -34.35 -3.20 -31.70
CA LYS A 149 -35.18 -4.40 -31.89
C LYS A 149 -34.48 -5.43 -32.76
N ALA A 150 -33.38 -5.97 -32.27
CA ALA A 150 -32.85 -7.23 -32.77
C ALA A 150 -31.89 -7.78 -31.73
N LEU A 151 -32.33 -8.77 -30.95
CA LEU A 151 -31.55 -9.89 -30.42
C LEU A 151 -32.42 -10.78 -29.49
N THR A 152 -33.71 -10.92 -29.81
CA THR A 152 -34.53 -12.04 -29.32
C THR A 152 -34.58 -13.10 -30.43
N LYS A 153 -33.56 -13.97 -30.49
CA LYS A 153 -33.60 -15.37 -30.97
C LYS A 153 -32.20 -15.86 -31.36
N VAL A 154 -31.59 -16.59 -30.43
CA VAL A 154 -30.75 -17.75 -30.72
C VAL A 154 -31.11 -18.71 -29.58
N GLY A 155 -31.84 -19.81 -29.79
CA GLY A 155 -31.62 -20.80 -30.83
C GLY A 155 -30.75 -21.88 -30.23
#